data_AF-M8DMJ7-F1
#
_entry.id   AF-M8DMJ7-F1
#
_cell.length_a   1.000
_cell.length_b   1.000
_cell.length_c   1.000
_cell.angle_alpha   90.00
_cell.angle_beta   90.00
_cell.angle_gamma   90.00
#
_symmetry.space_group_name_H-M   'P 1'
#
loop_
_entity.id
_entity.type
_entity.pdbx_description
1 polymer ?
#
loop_
_entity_poly.entity_id
_entity_poly.type
_entity_poly.pdbx_seq_one_letter_code
_entity_poly.pdbx_strand_id
1 'polypeptide(L)' 'MILTINLDFANWTQVFEDEQMTAALVDRLTHRAHIFGMNGDSYRFKQSFKQS' A
#
# COMPACT_ATOMS: atom_id res chain seq x y z
N MET A 1 1.12 -9.35 11.71
CA MET A 1 2.02 -8.58 10.83
C MET A 1 1.25 -7.36 10.34
N ILE A 2 1.85 -6.17 10.40
CA ILE A 2 1.23 -4.93 9.88
C ILE A 2 2.14 -4.46 8.75
N LEU A 3 1.58 -4.35 7.54
CA LEU A 3 2.29 -3.88 6.36
C LEU A 3 1.67 -2.56 5.93
N THR A 4 2.48 -1.52 5.75
CA THR A 4 2.06 -0.23 5.19
C THR A 4 2.63 -0.12 3.78
N ILE A 5 1.75 0.03 2.80
CA ILE A 5 2.12 0.18 1.39
C ILE A 5 1.48 1.44 0.84
N ASN A 6 2.29 2.21 0.10
CA ASN A 6 1.89 3.45 -0.59
C ASN A 6 1.75 3.23 -2.10
N LEU A 7 1.60 1.98 -2.52
CA LEU A 7 1.53 1.56 -3.92
C LEU A 7 0.25 0.78 -4.14
N ASP A 8 -0.54 1.18 -5.12
CA ASP A 8 -1.76 0.44 -5.49
C ASP A 8 -1.41 -0.98 -5.95
N PHE A 9 -2.29 -1.94 -5.66
CA PHE A 9 -2.08 -3.36 -6.03
C PHE A 9 -1.77 -3.56 -7.53
N ALA A 10 -2.32 -2.70 -8.40
CA ALA A 10 -2.04 -2.74 -9.84
C ALA A 10 -0.58 -2.47 -10.21
N ASN A 11 0.18 -1.78 -9.35
CA ASN A 11 1.58 -1.45 -9.58
C ASN A 11 2.54 -2.46 -8.91
N TRP A 12 2.05 -3.48 -8.22
CA TRP A 12 2.91 -4.44 -7.52
C TRP A 12 3.68 -5.36 -8.46
N THR A 13 3.16 -5.60 -9.67
CA THR A 13 3.85 -6.33 -10.74
C THR A 13 5.13 -5.62 -11.22
N GLN A 14 5.29 -4.32 -10.94
CA GLN A 14 6.56 -3.61 -11.20
C GLN A 14 7.61 -3.87 -10.12
N VAL A 15 7.19 -4.21 -8.90
CA VAL A 15 8.10 -4.46 -7.77
C VAL A 15 8.58 -5.91 -7.80
N PHE A 16 7.68 -6.81 -8.15
CA PHE A 16 7.96 -8.22 -8.32
C PHE A 16 7.82 -8.50 -9.81
N GLU A 17 8.94 -8.45 -10.54
CA GLU A 17 9.03 -8.59 -12.01
C GLU A 17 8.29 -9.82 -12.58
N ASP A 18 7.96 -10.80 -11.72
CA ASP A 18 7.14 -11.97 -12.02
C ASP A 18 5.69 -11.80 -11.52
N GLU A 19 4.75 -11.77 -12.46
CA GLU A 19 3.32 -11.63 -12.21
C GLU A 19 2.73 -12.81 -11.41
N GLN A 20 3.20 -14.04 -11.62
CA GLN A 20 2.72 -15.21 -10.86
C GLN A 20 3.17 -15.14 -9.40
N MET A 21 4.41 -14.71 -9.17
CA MET A 21 4.93 -14.52 -7.82
C MET A 21 4.20 -13.38 -7.09
N THR A 22 3.93 -12.27 -7.80
CA THR A 22 3.13 -11.15 -7.28
C THR A 22 1.74 -11.60 -6.85
N ALA A 23 1.03 -12.32 -7.73
CA ALA A 23 -0.32 -12.80 -7.46
C ALA A 23 -0.36 -13.74 -6.26
N ALA A 24 0.59 -14.69 -6.16
CA ALA A 24 0.69 -15.61 -5.03
C ALA A 24 1.01 -14.89 -3.70
N LEU A 25 1.83 -13.83 -3.73
CA LEU A 25 2.13 -13.02 -2.57
C LEU A 25 0.89 -12.23 -2.11
N VAL A 26 0.22 -11.55 -3.05
CA VAL A 26 -1.00 -10.77 -2.78
C VAL A 26 -2.08 -11.69 -2.22
N ASP A 27 -2.34 -12.85 -2.85
CA ASP A 27 -3.31 -13.83 -2.38
C ASP A 27 -3.05 -14.27 -0.93
N ARG A 28 -1.81 -14.63 -0.59
CA ARG A 28 -1.44 -15.01 0.78
C ARG A 28 -1.59 -13.88 1.78
N LEU A 29 -1.28 -12.65 1.38
CA LEU A 29 -1.39 -11.46 2.23
C LEU A 29 -2.86 -11.10 2.45
N THR A 30 -3.68 -11.08 1.41
CA THR A 30 -5.10 -10.69 1.48
C THR A 30 -5.98 -11.76 2.12
N HIS A 31 -5.61 -13.04 2.04
CA HIS A 31 -6.37 -14.16 2.62
C HIS A 31 -6.66 -14.01 4.12
N ARG A 32 -5.84 -13.25 4.87
CA ARG A 32 -6.10 -12.91 6.28
C ARG A 32 -5.89 -11.43 6.63
N ALA A 33 -5.67 -10.56 5.63
CA ALA A 33 -5.46 -9.14 5.90
C ALA A 33 -6.76 -8.36 5.82
N HIS A 34 -6.90 -7.41 6.73
CA HIS A 34 -7.87 -6.33 6.60
C HIS A 34 -7.19 -5.16 5.89
N ILE A 35 -7.64 -4.84 4.69
CA ILE A 35 -7.12 -3.71 3.90
C ILE A 35 -7.75 -2.43 4.44
N PHE A 36 -6.93 -1.53 4.99
CA PHE A 36 -7.36 -0.21 5.41
C PHE A 36 -6.89 0.81 4.38
N GLY A 37 -7.82 1.35 3.60
CA GLY A 37 -7.53 2.42 2.64
C GLY A 37 -7.23 3.73 3.36
N MET A 38 -5.97 4.15 3.37
CA MET A 38 -5.56 5.47 3.88
C MET A 38 -5.70 6.53 2.78
N ASN A 39 -6.94 6.86 2.40
CA ASN A 39 -7.25 7.93 1.43
C ASN A 39 -7.34 9.32 2.08
N GLY A 40 -6.69 9.53 3.24
CA GLY A 40 -6.70 10.80 3.95
C GLY A 40 -5.59 11.73 3.49
N ASP A 41 -5.79 13.05 3.62
CA ASP A 41 -4.74 14.02 3.30
C ASP A 41 -3.44 13.68 4.04
N SER A 42 -2.31 13.83 3.35
CA SER A 42 -1.00 13.58 3.94
C SER A 42 -0.84 14.40 5.22
N TYR A 43 -0.55 13.71 6.32
CA TYR A 43 -0.27 14.36 7.61
C TYR A 43 0.88 15.37 7.49
N ARG A 44 1.87 15.07 6.64
CA ARG A 44 3.01 15.97 6.35
C ARG A 44 2.55 17.28 5.70
N PHE A 45 1.58 17.21 4.79
CA PHE A 45 0.99 18.37 4.13
C PHE A 45 0.18 19.23 5.11
N LYS A 46 -0.59 18.60 6.00
CA LYS A 46 -1.31 19.32 7.07
C LYS A 46 -0.37 20.01 8.05
N GLN A 47 0.78 19.41 8.35
CA GLN A 47 1.80 20.02 9.21
C GLN A 47 2.50 21.20 8.52
N SER A 48 2.81 21.13 7.22
CA SER A 48 3.43 22.26 6.51
C SER A 48 2.51 23.47 6.44
N PHE A 49 1.19 23.27 6.27
CA PHE A 49 0.20 24.35 6.29
C PHE A 49 -0.01 24.99 7.66
N LYS A 50 0.22 24.25 8.75
CA LYS A 50 0.10 24.77 10.13
C LYS A 50 1.29 25.60 10.59
N GLN A 51 2.37 25.62 9.80
CA GLN A 51 3.63 26.30 10.14
C GLN A 51 3.85 27.60 9.34
N SER A 52 2.84 28.03 8.58
CA SER A 52 2.73 29.37 7.95
C SER A 52 1.64 30.18 8.64
#